data_AF-A0A2V9XW55-F1
#
_entry.id   AF-A0A2V9XW55-F1
#
_cell.length_a   1.000
_cell.length_b   1.000
_cell.length_c   1.000
_cell.angle_alpha   90.00
_cell.angle_beta   90.00
_cell.angle_gamma   90.00
#
_symmetry.space_group_name_H-M   'P 1'
#
loop_
_entity.id
_entity.type
_entity.pdbx_description
1 polymer ?
#
loop_
_entity_poly.entity_id
_entity_poly.type
_entity_poly.pdbx_seq_one_letter_code
_entity_poly.pdbx_strand_id
1 'polypeptide(L)'
;MRTLKFIAALAAAALLIGQVGTARRVASEPKIKGMPISLNVEPLRVLVRACGDCHSSHTDWPWYSHVPPVSSWIAQHVREGRERLDFSEWDTYSQWQRQDKLESICGLISTGRMPPWQYTTMHPEARLTEKDKNAVCTWAKEATAAGTPQD
;
A
#
# COMPACT_ATOMS: atom_id res chain seq x y z
N MET A 1 -44.01 -5.53 -27.78
CA MET A 1 -42.87 -6.49 -27.89
C MET A 1 -41.49 -5.84 -27.83
N ARG A 2 -41.24 -4.69 -28.47
CA ARG A 2 -39.93 -4.00 -28.41
C ARG A 2 -39.60 -3.48 -27.00
N THR A 3 -40.56 -2.84 -26.33
CA THR A 3 -40.40 -2.32 -24.95
C THR A 3 -40.16 -3.42 -23.92
N LEU A 4 -40.85 -4.56 -24.03
CA LEU A 4 -40.63 -5.73 -23.18
C LEU A 4 -39.20 -6.29 -23.31
N LYS A 5 -38.63 -6.28 -24.52
CA LYS A 5 -37.25 -6.69 -24.78
C LYS A 5 -36.24 -5.72 -24.18
N PHE A 6 -36.51 -4.41 -24.18
CA PHE A 6 -35.65 -3.41 -23.53
C PHE A 6 -35.69 -3.51 -22.00
N ILE A 7 -36.87 -3.72 -21.41
CA ILE A 7 -37.02 -3.90 -19.96
C ILE A 7 -36.34 -5.20 -19.52
N ALA A 8 -36.50 -6.29 -20.28
CA ALA A 8 -35.81 -7.55 -20.02
C ALA A 8 -34.28 -7.42 -20.17
N ALA A 9 -33.80 -6.65 -21.15
CA ALA A 9 -32.36 -6.40 -21.34
C ALA A 9 -31.76 -5.55 -20.21
N LEU A 10 -32.48 -4.53 -19.74
CA LEU A 10 -32.04 -3.71 -18.59
C LEU A 10 -32.09 -4.50 -17.28
N ALA A 11 -33.10 -5.34 -17.08
CA ALA A 11 -33.17 -6.24 -15.92
C ALA A 11 -32.05 -7.29 -15.95
N ALA A 12 -31.71 -7.84 -17.13
CA ALA A 12 -30.57 -8.75 -17.29
C ALA A 12 -29.23 -8.04 -17.03
N ALA A 13 -29.07 -6.79 -17.49
CA ALA A 13 -27.89 -5.99 -17.19
C ALA A 13 -27.76 -5.68 -15.68
N ALA A 14 -28.88 -5.36 -15.01
CA ALA A 14 -28.90 -5.16 -13.56
C ALA A 14 -28.63 -6.46 -12.77
N LEU A 15 -29.07 -7.62 -13.28
CA LEU A 15 -28.79 -8.93 -12.67
C LEU A 15 -27.31 -9.34 -12.84
N LEU A 16 -26.68 -8.94 -13.94
CA LEU A 16 -25.23 -9.10 -14.15
C LEU A 16 -24.41 -8.17 -13.25
N ILE A 17 -24.94 -6.98 -12.91
CA ILE A 17 -24.32 -6.06 -11.94
C ILE A 17 -24.52 -6.58 -10.49
N GLY A 18 -25.60 -7.31 -10.21
CA GLY A 18 -25.91 -7.86 -8.88
C GLY A 18 -25.08 -9.08 -8.44
N GLN A 19 -24.21 -9.61 -9.30
CA GLN A 19 -23.33 -10.74 -8.99
C GLN A 19 -21.87 -10.32 -8.72
N VAL A 20 -21.59 -9.02 -8.53
CA VAL A 20 -20.28 -8.57 -8.02
C VAL A 20 -20.11 -9.14 -6.62
N GLY A 21 -19.37 -10.25 -6.56
CA GLY A 21 -19.38 -11.19 -5.46
C GLY A 21 -19.11 -10.55 -4.11
N THR A 22 -19.86 -10.99 -3.11
CA THR A 22 -19.33 -11.03 -1.75
C THR A 22 -18.22 -12.07 -1.74
N ALA A 23 -17.02 -11.65 -2.17
CA ALA A 23 -15.81 -12.40 -1.94
C ALA A 23 -15.79 -12.75 -0.46
N ARG A 24 -15.82 -14.06 -0.17
CA ARG A 24 -15.64 -14.62 1.17
C ARG A 24 -14.55 -13.82 1.87
N ARG A 25 -14.84 -13.29 3.05
CA ARG A 25 -13.80 -12.79 3.96
C ARG A 25 -12.95 -14.01 4.37
N VAL A 26 -11.98 -14.36 3.52
CA VAL A 26 -10.75 -14.98 3.99
C VAL A 26 -10.24 -14.01 5.04
N ALA A 27 -10.00 -14.49 6.26
CA ALA A 27 -9.37 -13.68 7.30
C ALA A 27 -8.14 -13.02 6.66
N SER A 28 -8.24 -11.73 6.41
CA SER A 28 -7.23 -10.97 5.69
C SER A 28 -5.96 -11.03 6.52
N GLU A 29 -4.86 -11.53 5.93
CA GLU A 29 -3.56 -11.42 6.57
C GLU A 29 -3.33 -9.96 6.99
N PRO A 30 -2.78 -9.69 8.19
CA PRO A 30 -2.56 -8.32 8.63
C PRO A 30 -1.66 -7.56 7.65
N LYS A 31 -1.95 -6.27 7.38
CA LYS A 31 -1.05 -5.35 6.62
C LYS A 31 0.39 -5.32 7.14
N ILE A 32 0.60 -5.84 8.35
CA ILE A 32 1.86 -5.86 9.10
C ILE A 32 2.65 -7.16 8.95
N LYS A 33 2.17 -8.16 8.18
CA LYS A 33 2.95 -9.39 7.94
C LYS A 33 4.23 -9.03 7.18
N GLY A 34 5.37 -9.36 7.78
CA GLY A 34 6.71 -9.01 7.29
C GLY A 34 7.20 -7.63 7.73
N MET A 35 6.39 -6.79 8.39
CA MET A 35 6.91 -5.51 8.85
C MET A 35 7.91 -5.70 10.01
N PRO A 36 9.03 -4.95 10.06
CA PRO A 36 10.07 -5.14 11.08
C PRO A 36 9.50 -5.20 12.49
N ILE A 37 9.70 -6.35 13.14
CA ILE A 37 9.06 -6.75 14.40
C ILE A 37 9.50 -5.85 15.58
N SER A 38 10.53 -5.01 15.42
CA SER A 38 11.00 -4.05 16.44
C SER A 38 10.39 -2.63 16.34
N LEU A 39 9.36 -2.43 15.51
CA LEU A 39 8.73 -1.12 15.36
C LEU A 39 8.00 -0.64 16.63
N ASN A 40 8.27 0.60 17.05
CA ASN A 40 7.40 1.34 17.96
C ASN A 40 5.99 1.52 17.36
N VAL A 41 4.97 1.71 18.21
CA VAL A 41 3.55 1.81 17.78
C VAL A 41 3.31 2.93 16.76
N GLU A 42 3.98 4.08 16.91
CA GLU A 42 3.79 5.24 16.03
C GLU A 42 4.32 5.05 14.60
N PRO A 43 5.60 4.70 14.34
CA PRO A 43 6.07 4.47 12.97
C PRO A 43 5.29 3.34 12.29
N LEU A 44 4.92 2.28 13.01
CA LEU A 44 4.06 1.20 12.50
C LEU A 44 2.72 1.75 11.98
N ARG A 45 2.03 2.58 12.76
CA ARG A 45 0.78 3.21 12.34
C ARG A 45 0.95 4.06 11.08
N VAL A 46 2.05 4.80 10.97
CA VAL A 46 2.33 5.62 9.78
C VAL A 46 2.55 4.75 8.55
N LEU A 47 3.41 3.73 8.65
CA LEU A 47 3.72 2.84 7.53
C LEU A 47 2.48 2.09 7.03
N VAL A 48 1.63 1.59 7.94
CA VAL A 48 0.38 0.92 7.58
C VAL A 48 -0.57 1.88 6.85
N ARG A 49 -0.74 3.10 7.37
CA ARG A 49 -1.68 4.10 6.84
C ARG A 49 -1.24 4.70 5.50
N ALA A 50 0.05 4.96 5.32
CA ALA A 50 0.55 5.78 4.21
C ALA A 50 1.36 4.99 3.17
N CYS A 51 1.84 3.80 3.51
CA CYS A 51 2.74 3.02 2.66
C CYS A 51 2.16 1.64 2.31
N GLY A 52 1.41 1.03 3.24
CA GLY A 52 0.98 -0.37 3.16
C GLY A 52 0.23 -0.74 1.88
N ASP A 53 -0.64 0.14 1.39
CA ASP A 53 -1.43 -0.13 0.19
C ASP A 53 -0.58 -0.31 -1.08
N CYS A 54 0.60 0.30 -1.15
CA CYS A 54 1.49 0.19 -2.31
C CYS A 54 2.67 -0.73 -2.04
N HIS A 55 3.15 -0.81 -0.80
CA HIS A 55 4.40 -1.48 -0.42
C HIS A 55 4.19 -2.73 0.43
N SER A 56 3.01 -3.32 0.46
CA SER A 56 2.75 -4.63 1.08
C SER A 56 1.87 -5.47 0.18
N SER A 57 1.96 -6.80 0.31
CA SER A 57 1.03 -7.74 -0.33
C SER A 57 -0.45 -7.46 0.00
N HIS A 58 -0.75 -6.87 1.16
CA HIS A 58 -2.11 -6.55 1.59
C HIS A 58 -2.52 -5.12 1.22
N THR A 59 -3.01 -4.96 -0.02
CA THR A 59 -3.49 -3.68 -0.55
C THR A 59 -5.01 -3.56 -0.44
N ASP A 60 -5.49 -2.43 0.08
CA ASP A 60 -6.90 -2.08 0.00
C ASP A 60 -7.16 -1.44 -1.37
N TRP A 61 -7.73 -2.21 -2.28
CA TRP A 61 -8.01 -1.77 -3.64
C TRP A 61 -9.32 -0.96 -3.68
N PRO A 62 -9.27 0.35 -3.99
CA PRO A 62 -10.48 1.17 -4.10
C PRO A 62 -11.28 0.77 -5.34
N TRP A 63 -12.59 1.01 -5.35
CA TRP A 63 -13.47 0.56 -6.45
C TRP A 63 -12.98 0.97 -7.86
N TYR A 64 -12.34 2.14 -8.00
CA TYR A 64 -11.84 2.63 -9.28
C TYR A 64 -10.62 1.87 -9.80
N SER A 65 -9.89 1.12 -8.96
CA SER A 65 -8.80 0.24 -9.42
C SER A 65 -9.30 -1.00 -10.16
N HIS A 66 -10.61 -1.18 -10.29
CA HIS A 66 -11.23 -2.24 -11.09
C HIS A 66 -11.79 -1.75 -12.43
N VAL A 67 -11.62 -0.46 -12.76
CA VAL A 67 -12.17 0.14 -13.98
C VAL A 67 -11.06 0.41 -15.02
N PRO A 68 -11.08 -0.21 -16.22
CA PRO A 68 -10.11 0.11 -17.27
C PRO A 68 -10.29 1.54 -17.84
N PRO A 69 -9.21 2.23 -18.27
CA PRO A 69 -7.80 1.82 -18.23
C PRO A 69 -7.10 2.07 -16.87
N VAL A 70 -7.81 2.68 -15.92
CA VAL A 70 -7.27 3.07 -14.60
C VAL A 70 -6.76 1.86 -13.82
N SER A 71 -7.46 0.75 -13.89
CA SER A 71 -7.08 -0.52 -13.24
C SER A 71 -5.65 -0.96 -13.60
N SER A 72 -5.31 -0.96 -14.89
CA SER A 72 -3.98 -1.37 -15.36
C SER A 72 -2.90 -0.39 -14.93
N TRP A 73 -3.21 0.91 -14.96
CA TRP A 73 -2.30 1.96 -14.53
C TRP A 73 -1.97 1.84 -13.04
N ILE A 74 -2.98 1.75 -12.17
CA ILE A 74 -2.76 1.60 -10.71
C ILE A 74 -2.03 0.29 -10.41
N ALA A 75 -2.43 -0.83 -11.03
CA ALA A 75 -1.74 -2.10 -10.85
C ALA A 75 -0.26 -2.02 -11.24
N GLN A 76 0.08 -1.25 -12.28
CA GLN A 76 1.47 -1.01 -12.65
C GLN A 76 2.23 -0.23 -11.58
N HIS A 77 1.68 0.88 -11.08
CA HIS A 77 2.31 1.68 -10.02
C HIS A 77 2.54 0.87 -8.73
N VAL A 78 1.57 0.06 -8.32
CA VAL A 78 1.71 -0.79 -7.12
C VAL A 78 2.81 -1.84 -7.34
N ARG A 79 2.87 -2.50 -8.50
CA ARG A 79 3.97 -3.44 -8.81
C ARG A 79 5.33 -2.77 -8.77
N GLU A 80 5.50 -1.63 -9.45
CA GLU A 80 6.76 -0.88 -9.47
C GLU A 80 7.17 -0.34 -8.09
N GLY A 81 6.19 -0.06 -7.23
CA GLY A 81 6.40 0.26 -5.82
C GLY A 81 6.98 -0.92 -5.04
N ARG A 82 6.36 -2.10 -5.17
CA ARG A 82 6.80 -3.34 -4.50
C ARG A 82 8.15 -3.85 -4.97
N GLU A 83 8.48 -3.67 -6.25
CA GLU A 83 9.81 -3.97 -6.80
C GLU A 83 10.92 -3.20 -6.07
N ARG A 84 10.65 -1.97 -5.62
CA ARG A 84 11.59 -1.15 -4.85
C ARG A 84 11.54 -1.45 -3.36
N LEU A 85 10.35 -1.69 -2.81
CA LEU A 85 10.13 -2.00 -1.40
C LEU A 85 8.83 -2.78 -1.23
N ASP A 86 8.92 -3.98 -0.68
CA ASP A 86 7.78 -4.78 -0.23
C ASP A 86 8.01 -5.20 1.23
N PHE A 87 7.19 -4.66 2.14
CA PHE A 87 7.22 -4.99 3.55
C PHE A 87 6.84 -6.45 3.82
N SER A 88 6.08 -7.09 2.93
CA SER A 88 5.77 -8.51 3.09
C SER A 88 6.97 -9.42 2.83
N GLU A 89 8.00 -8.90 2.16
CA GLU A 89 9.25 -9.58 1.84
C GLU A 89 10.42 -9.10 2.70
N TRP A 90 10.16 -8.34 3.77
CA TRP A 90 11.23 -7.72 4.57
C TRP A 90 12.27 -8.71 5.12
N ASP A 91 11.80 -9.89 5.53
CA ASP A 91 12.65 -10.92 6.11
C ASP A 91 13.49 -11.67 5.05
N THR A 92 13.14 -11.53 3.76
CA THR A 92 13.90 -12.11 2.65
C THR A 92 15.01 -11.18 2.16
N TYR A 93 14.97 -9.89 2.52
CA TYR A 93 16.02 -8.94 2.19
C TYR A 93 17.30 -9.19 2.99
N SER A 94 18.45 -9.05 2.30
CA SER A 94 19.75 -9.01 2.95
C SER A 94 19.85 -7.80 3.89
N GLN A 95 20.81 -7.85 4.83
CA GLN A 95 21.08 -6.73 5.73
C GLN A 95 21.35 -5.42 4.97
N TRP A 96 22.20 -5.46 3.93
CA TRP A 96 22.48 -4.31 3.09
C TRP A 96 21.23 -3.79 2.37
N GLN A 97 20.40 -4.68 1.80
CA GLN A 97 19.15 -4.28 1.17
C GLN A 97 18.18 -3.62 2.16
N ARG A 98 18.10 -4.12 3.40
CA ARG A 98 17.29 -3.50 4.44
C ARG A 98 17.79 -2.10 4.77
N GLN A 99 19.11 -1.91 4.92
CA GLN A 99 19.71 -0.60 5.19
C GLN A 99 19.41 0.41 4.07
N ASP A 100 19.63 0.04 2.81
CA ASP A 100 19.34 0.88 1.63
C ASP A 100 17.85 1.27 1.56
N LYS A 101 16.95 0.33 1.86
CA LYS A 101 15.50 0.58 1.93
C LYS A 101 15.15 1.54 3.07
N LEU A 102 15.73 1.38 4.26
CA LEU A 102 15.49 2.28 5.40
C LEU A 102 15.94 3.71 5.10
N GLU A 103 17.12 3.86 4.50
CA GLU A 103 17.63 5.17 4.06
C GLU A 103 16.71 5.78 3.00
N SER A 104 16.33 4.99 2.00
CA SER A 104 15.40 5.40 0.94
C SER A 104 14.04 5.84 1.49
N ILE A 105 13.48 5.13 2.47
CA ILE A 105 12.21 5.51 3.12
C ILE A 105 12.35 6.91 3.72
N CYS A 106 13.35 7.14 4.57
CA CYS A 106 13.51 8.43 5.22
C CYS A 106 13.81 9.56 4.21
N GLY A 107 14.65 9.31 3.21
CA GLY A 107 14.98 10.30 2.17
C GLY A 107 13.77 10.71 1.33
N LEU A 108 12.95 9.74 0.90
CA LEU A 108 11.78 10.02 0.06
C LEU A 108 10.65 10.73 0.81
N ILE A 109 10.39 10.39 2.08
CA ILE A 109 9.37 11.09 2.87
C ILE A 109 9.83 12.49 3.29
N SER A 110 11.13 12.66 3.58
CA SER A 110 11.70 13.96 3.97
C SER A 110 11.69 14.95 2.81
N THR A 111 11.90 14.46 1.58
CA THR A 111 11.83 15.27 0.35
C THR A 111 10.41 15.41 -0.21
N GLY A 112 9.39 14.86 0.46
CA GLY A 112 7.99 14.92 0.01
C GLY A 112 7.71 14.15 -1.28
N ARG A 113 8.61 13.25 -1.68
CA ARG A 113 8.44 12.39 -2.86
C ARG A 113 7.52 11.20 -2.58
N MET A 114 7.41 10.81 -1.31
CA MET A 114 6.51 9.75 -0.86
C MET A 114 5.64 10.19 0.34
N PRO A 115 4.35 9.82 0.35
CA PRO A 115 3.60 9.30 -0.79
C PRO A 115 3.47 10.36 -1.91
N PRO A 116 3.31 9.97 -3.19
CA PRO A 116 3.20 10.92 -4.29
C PRO A 116 2.01 11.87 -4.09
N TRP A 117 2.15 13.12 -4.52
CA TRP A 117 1.10 14.12 -4.30
C TRP A 117 -0.25 13.69 -4.90
N GLN A 118 -0.25 13.07 -6.09
CA GLN A 118 -1.45 12.55 -6.76
C GLN A 118 -2.16 11.46 -5.96
N TYR A 119 -1.42 10.70 -5.15
CA TYR A 119 -2.02 9.73 -4.25
C TYR A 119 -2.68 10.47 -3.07
N THR A 120 -1.95 11.40 -2.43
CA THR A 120 -2.47 12.15 -1.28
C THR A 120 -3.59 13.16 -1.57
N THR A 121 -3.90 13.43 -2.84
CA THR A 121 -5.09 14.20 -3.23
C THR A 121 -6.35 13.35 -3.16
N MET A 122 -6.25 12.05 -3.48
CA MET A 122 -7.34 11.08 -3.38
C MET A 122 -7.38 10.38 -2.01
N HIS A 123 -6.24 10.33 -1.32
CA HIS A 123 -6.03 9.70 -0.02
C HIS A 123 -5.45 10.71 0.99
N PRO A 124 -6.23 11.69 1.44
CA PRO A 124 -5.77 12.69 2.40
C PRO A 124 -5.28 12.07 3.72
N GLU A 125 -5.83 10.92 4.10
CA GLU A 125 -5.40 10.10 5.24
C GLU A 125 -3.98 9.58 5.11
N ALA A 126 -3.37 9.53 3.92
CA ALA A 126 -1.99 9.09 3.72
C ALA A 126 -0.97 10.24 3.85
N ARG A 127 -1.42 11.48 4.01
CA ARG A 127 -0.53 12.64 4.16
C ARG A 127 0.34 12.51 5.40
N LEU A 128 1.64 12.74 5.22
CA LEU A 128 2.60 12.70 6.31
C LEU A 128 2.78 14.08 6.94
N THR A 129 2.51 14.17 8.24
CA THR A 129 2.89 15.32 9.05
C THR A 129 4.40 15.29 9.35
N GLU A 130 4.96 16.41 9.82
CA GLU A 130 6.35 16.43 10.29
C GLU A 130 6.58 15.45 11.44
N LYS A 131 5.58 15.25 12.30
CA LYS A 131 5.63 14.23 13.36
C LYS A 131 5.73 12.81 12.78
N ASP A 132 4.94 12.51 11.74
CA ASP A 132 4.97 11.21 11.08
C ASP A 132 6.34 10.96 10.44
N LYS A 133 6.85 11.94 9.69
CA LYS A 133 8.18 11.85 9.04
C LYS A 133 9.27 11.60 10.07
N ASN A 134 9.27 12.36 11.17
CA ASN A 134 10.25 12.19 12.24
C ASN A 134 10.15 10.81 12.90
N ALA A 135 8.94 10.32 13.19
CA ALA A 135 8.75 9.00 13.78
C ALA A 135 9.32 7.88 12.89
N VAL A 136 9.05 7.93 11.58
CA VAL A 136 9.56 6.96 10.61
C VAL A 136 11.06 7.08 10.41
N CYS A 137 11.59 8.30 10.27
CA CYS A 137 13.02 8.52 10.08
C CYS A 137 13.86 8.12 11.31
N THR A 138 13.38 8.41 12.52
CA THR A 138 14.05 7.99 13.76
C THR A 138 14.09 6.46 13.84
N TRP A 139 12.95 5.81 13.62
CA TRP A 139 12.91 4.35 13.57
C TRP A 139 13.84 3.77 12.51
N ALA A 140 13.86 4.34 11.30
CA ALA A 140 14.72 3.86 10.22
C ALA A 140 16.20 3.93 10.59
N LYS A 141 16.63 5.01 11.26
CA LYS A 141 18.00 5.15 11.78
C LYS A 141 18.33 4.11 12.85
N GLU A 142 17.44 3.90 13.81
CA GLU A 142 17.60 2.91 14.88
C GLU A 142 17.68 1.49 14.31
N ALA A 143 16.81 1.15 13.36
CA ALA A 143 16.79 -0.15 12.70
C ALA A 143 18.07 -0.41 11.87
N THR A 144 18.60 0.61 11.19
CA THR A 144 19.90 0.51 10.50
C THR A 144 21.03 0.27 11.49
N ALA A 145 21.08 1.00 12.60
CA ALA A 145 22.12 0.88 13.62
C ALA A 145 22.11 -0.49 14.34
N ALA A 146 20.92 -1.02 14.65
CA ALA A 146 20.77 -2.34 15.24
C ALA A 146 21.16 -3.48 14.27
N GLY A 147 21.11 -3.20 12.97
CA GLY A 147 21.47 -4.13 11.92
C GLY A 147 22.94 -4.10 11.51
N THR A 148 23.79 -3.21 12.01
CA THR A 148 25.22 -3.19 11.64
C THR A 148 25.99 -4.19 12.52
N PRO A 149 26.79 -5.12 11.97
CA PRO A 149 27.74 -5.88 12.77
C PRO A 149 28.64 -4.92 13.54
N GLN A 150 28.80 -5.14 14.84
CA GLN A 150 29.80 -4.44 15.64
C GLN A 150 31.15 -5.04 15.27
N ASP A 151 31.81 -4.42 14.29
CA ASP A 151 33.19 -4.74 13.93
C ASP A 151 34.17 -4.20 14.99
#